data_AF-A0A1X4J1N5-F1
#
_entry.id   AF-A0A1X4J1N5-F1
#
_cell.length_a   1.000
_cell.length_b   1.000
_cell.length_c   1.000
_cell.angle_alpha   90.00
_cell.angle_beta   90.00
_cell.angle_gamma   90.00
#
_symmetry.space_group_name_H-M   'P 1'
#
loop_
_entity.id
_entity.type
_entity.pdbx_description
1 polymer ?
#
loop_
_entity_poly.entity_id
_entity_poly.type
_entity_poly.pdbx_seq_one_letter_code
_entity_poly.pdbx_strand_id
1 'polypeptide(L)'
;MLTTSAALASPPLAEVAVQMAGAAPAVLQILPDWQASPPRAEFVLTDQSGTMIGQLPAAPLMSEWAFDGVQSLDIVDLNGDGAADVLAILNFVTGIGPTGMAPFPQAVVYLLDGQDFIPAPDLTLSVNETADFTDVAGVIAAIRAEARRIGG
;
A
#
# COMPACT_ATOMS: atom_id res chain seq x y z
N MET A 1 2.07 -25.10 -31.94
CA MET A 1 2.81 -25.27 -30.67
C MET A 1 2.46 -24.07 -29.80
N LEU A 2 1.73 -24.29 -28.71
CA LEU A 2 1.34 -23.26 -27.76
C LEU A 2 2.50 -23.10 -26.77
N THR A 3 3.27 -22.02 -26.88
CA THR A 3 4.11 -21.56 -25.78
C THR A 3 3.24 -20.69 -24.90
N THR A 4 2.60 -21.29 -23.90
CA THR A 4 2.05 -20.54 -22.79
C THR A 4 3.25 -20.01 -22.01
N SER A 5 3.63 -18.76 -22.31
CA SER A 5 4.56 -18.01 -21.48
C SER A 5 3.81 -17.74 -20.18
N ALA A 6 4.02 -18.59 -19.17
CA ALA A 6 3.77 -18.19 -17.80
C ALA A 6 4.75 -17.05 -17.55
N ALA A 7 4.31 -15.81 -17.79
CA ALA A 7 4.99 -14.66 -17.25
C ALA A 7 5.16 -14.96 -15.76
N LEU A 8 6.40 -15.07 -15.33
CA LEU A 8 6.76 -15.17 -13.92
C LEU A 8 6.23 -13.90 -13.28
N ALA A 9 4.99 -13.92 -12.79
CA ALA A 9 4.49 -12.87 -11.93
C ALA A 9 5.50 -12.78 -10.78
N SER A 10 6.06 -11.59 -10.57
CA SER A 10 6.97 -11.36 -9.45
C SER A 10 6.25 -11.82 -8.18
N PRO A 11 6.91 -12.57 -7.29
CA PRO A 11 6.28 -12.95 -6.02
C PRO A 11 5.90 -11.70 -5.23
N PRO A 12 4.86 -11.77 -4.39
CA PRO A 12 4.50 -10.67 -3.51
C PRO A 12 5.67 -10.32 -2.59
N LEU A 13 5.90 -9.02 -2.41
CA LEU A 13 6.90 -8.50 -1.46
C LEU A 13 6.35 -8.47 -0.03
N ALA A 14 5.05 -8.33 0.12
CA ALA A 14 4.33 -8.42 1.37
C ALA A 14 2.91 -8.91 1.12
N GLU A 15 2.34 -9.58 2.10
CA GLU A 15 0.95 -10.00 2.08
C GLU A 15 0.34 -10.00 3.48
N VAL A 16 -0.96 -9.74 3.56
CA VAL A 16 -1.69 -9.70 4.82
C VAL A 16 -3.12 -10.19 4.61
N ALA A 17 -3.64 -10.96 5.56
CA ALA A 17 -5.03 -11.39 5.53
C ALA A 17 -5.95 -10.18 5.80
N VAL A 18 -7.03 -10.08 5.01
CA VAL A 18 -8.03 -9.03 5.13
C VAL A 18 -9.41 -9.66 5.31
N GLN A 19 -10.16 -9.15 6.28
CA GLN A 19 -11.54 -9.55 6.51
C GLN A 19 -12.44 -8.32 6.39
N MET A 20 -13.13 -8.19 5.26
CA MET A 20 -14.14 -7.15 5.06
C MET A 20 -15.50 -7.65 5.56
N ALA A 21 -16.32 -6.75 6.10
CA ALA A 21 -17.64 -7.11 6.61
C ALA A 21 -18.53 -7.64 5.46
N GLY A 22 -19.16 -8.80 5.68
CA GLY A 22 -20.03 -9.43 4.69
C GLY A 22 -19.32 -9.96 3.43
N ALA A 23 -17.99 -9.97 3.38
CA ALA A 23 -17.20 -10.54 2.30
C ALA A 23 -16.52 -11.85 2.73
N ALA A 24 -16.15 -12.68 1.76
CA ALA A 24 -15.26 -13.80 2.01
C ALA A 24 -13.87 -13.30 2.44
N PRO A 25 -13.11 -14.08 3.23
CA PRO A 25 -11.73 -13.75 3.57
C PRO A 25 -10.88 -13.56 2.32
N ALA A 26 -10.05 -12.52 2.32
CA ALA A 26 -9.14 -12.19 1.23
C ALA A 26 -7.69 -12.04 1.75
N VAL A 27 -6.74 -11.97 0.83
CA VAL A 27 -5.35 -11.63 1.10
C VAL A 27 -5.01 -10.41 0.25
N LEU A 28 -4.54 -9.35 0.90
CA LEU A 28 -3.95 -8.20 0.21
C LEU A 28 -2.48 -8.46 -0.01
N GLN A 29 -2.02 -8.29 -1.24
CA GLN A 29 -0.64 -8.49 -1.66
C GLN A 29 -0.07 -7.22 -2.28
N ILE A 30 1.20 -6.94 -1.99
CA ILE A 30 1.97 -5.94 -2.72
C ILE A 30 2.84 -6.64 -3.75
N LEU A 31 2.51 -6.45 -5.02
CA LEU A 31 3.26 -6.97 -6.16
C LEU A 31 4.14 -5.86 -6.75
N PRO A 32 5.42 -6.12 -7.04
CA PRO A 32 6.25 -5.13 -7.71
C PRO A 32 6.13 -5.23 -9.23
N ASP A 33 5.96 -4.09 -9.88
CA ASP A 33 6.21 -3.92 -11.30
C ASP A 33 7.58 -3.24 -11.51
N TRP A 34 8.62 -4.06 -11.57
CA TRP A 34 9.99 -3.62 -11.84
C TRP A 34 10.21 -3.18 -13.30
N GLN A 35 9.27 -3.50 -14.20
CA GLN A 35 9.36 -3.15 -15.62
C GLN A 35 8.69 -1.79 -15.91
N ALA A 36 7.83 -1.31 -15.01
CA ALA A 36 7.34 0.06 -15.05
C ALA A 36 8.49 1.07 -14.99
N SER A 37 8.29 2.21 -15.66
CA SER A 37 9.20 3.35 -15.61
C SER A 37 8.47 4.57 -15.06
N PRO A 38 8.77 5.03 -13.83
CA PRO A 38 9.63 4.34 -12.84
C PRO A 38 8.97 3.06 -12.29
N PRO A 39 9.71 2.15 -11.62
CA PRO A 39 9.15 0.97 -10.95
C PRO A 39 8.00 1.32 -10.00
N ARG A 40 7.01 0.43 -9.90
CA ARG A 40 5.77 0.66 -9.13
C ARG A 40 5.42 -0.51 -8.21
N ALA A 41 4.60 -0.23 -7.21
CA ALA A 41 3.93 -1.22 -6.39
C ALA A 41 2.45 -1.30 -6.77
N GLU A 42 1.94 -2.51 -6.92
CA GLU A 42 0.53 -2.81 -7.15
C GLU A 42 -0.06 -3.51 -5.93
N PHE A 43 -1.29 -3.14 -5.58
CA PHE A 43 -2.01 -3.68 -4.44
C PHE A 43 -3.13 -4.58 -4.96
N VAL A 44 -3.00 -5.89 -4.77
CA VAL A 44 -3.90 -6.89 -5.34
C VAL A 44 -4.61 -7.65 -4.22
N LEU A 45 -5.92 -7.83 -4.35
CA LEU A 45 -6.71 -8.71 -3.50
C LEU A 45 -6.81 -10.08 -4.16
N THR A 46 -6.44 -11.12 -3.42
CA THR A 46 -6.62 -12.51 -3.82
C THR A 46 -7.53 -13.23 -2.82
N ASP A 47 -8.18 -14.30 -3.27
CA ASP A 47 -8.80 -15.26 -2.36
C ASP A 47 -7.73 -16.14 -1.68
N GLN A 48 -8.17 -17.03 -0.78
CA GLN A 48 -7.26 -17.95 -0.07
C GLN A 48 -6.54 -18.97 -0.99
N SER A 49 -6.96 -19.11 -2.25
CA SER A 49 -6.30 -19.95 -3.25
C SER A 49 -5.26 -19.19 -4.08
N GLY A 50 -5.14 -17.87 -3.89
CA GLY A 50 -4.28 -16.99 -4.68
C GLY A 50 -4.94 -16.48 -5.98
N THR A 51 -6.24 -16.70 -6.17
CA THR A 51 -6.96 -16.18 -7.33
C THR A 51 -7.24 -14.69 -7.11
N MET A 52 -6.84 -13.85 -8.06
CA MET A 52 -7.13 -12.41 -8.02
C MET A 52 -8.65 -12.16 -8.05
N ILE A 53 -9.13 -11.42 -7.05
CA ILE A 53 -10.54 -11.02 -6.90
C ILE A 53 -10.72 -9.50 -6.96
N GLY A 54 -9.64 -8.72 -6.88
CA GLY A 54 -9.68 -7.27 -7.00
C GLY A 54 -8.29 -6.65 -7.03
N GLN A 55 -8.23 -5.35 -7.32
CA GLN A 55 -7.03 -4.54 -7.28
C GLN A 55 -7.40 -3.18 -6.71
N LEU A 56 -6.59 -2.67 -5.78
CA LEU A 56 -6.79 -1.35 -5.21
C LEU A 56 -6.33 -0.28 -6.22
N PRO A 57 -6.96 0.91 -6.23
CA PRO A 57 -6.53 2.00 -7.11
C PRO A 57 -5.07 2.38 -6.86
N ALA A 58 -4.39 2.93 -7.86
CA ALA A 58 -3.03 3.42 -7.66
C ALA A 58 -2.98 4.50 -6.58
N ALA A 59 -2.10 4.34 -5.60
CA ALA A 59 -1.88 5.31 -4.55
C ALA A 59 -1.39 6.67 -5.11
N PRO A 60 -1.89 7.79 -4.58
CA PRO A 60 -1.71 9.13 -5.14
C PRO A 60 -0.27 9.69 -5.06
N LEU A 61 0.65 9.06 -4.33
CA LEU A 61 2.05 9.50 -4.23
C LEU A 61 3.01 8.83 -5.24
N MET A 62 2.53 7.86 -6.02
CA MET A 62 3.40 6.95 -6.79
C MET A 62 3.76 7.45 -8.19
N SER A 63 3.51 8.72 -8.55
CA SER A 63 3.73 9.17 -9.93
C SER A 63 5.17 9.59 -10.25
N GLU A 64 5.95 10.03 -9.26
CA GLU A 64 7.25 10.69 -9.52
C GLU A 64 8.49 9.93 -9.04
N TRP A 65 8.39 9.04 -8.04
CA TRP A 65 9.53 8.32 -7.47
C TRP A 65 9.53 6.84 -7.85
N ALA A 66 10.72 6.24 -7.89
CA ALA A 66 10.88 4.83 -8.18
C ALA A 66 10.69 4.00 -6.92
N PHE A 67 9.76 3.04 -6.98
CA PHE A 67 9.57 2.06 -5.93
C PHE A 67 10.82 1.19 -5.75
N ASP A 68 11.23 0.98 -4.50
CA ASP A 68 12.42 0.21 -4.12
C ASP A 68 12.05 -1.02 -3.27
N GLY A 69 11.01 -0.92 -2.43
CA GLY A 69 10.57 -2.05 -1.61
C GLY A 69 9.48 -1.74 -0.61
N VAL A 70 9.09 -2.75 0.16
CA VAL A 70 8.08 -2.65 1.23
C VAL A 70 8.79 -2.63 2.58
N GLN A 71 8.47 -1.64 3.41
CA GLN A 71 8.87 -1.60 4.81
C GLN A 71 7.82 -2.25 5.71
N SER A 72 6.53 -1.95 5.49
CA SER A 72 5.42 -2.54 6.25
C SER A 72 4.13 -2.62 5.43
N LEU A 73 3.27 -3.56 5.78
CA LEU A 73 1.89 -3.68 5.32
C LEU A 73 1.02 -4.14 6.48
N ASP A 74 0.09 -3.28 6.90
CA ASP A 74 -0.70 -3.45 8.10
C ASP A 74 -2.20 -3.24 7.81
N ILE A 75 -3.03 -4.04 8.48
CA ILE A 75 -4.49 -3.95 8.45
C ILE A 75 -4.95 -3.50 9.83
N VAL A 76 -5.39 -2.25 9.94
CA VAL A 76 -5.65 -1.60 11.23
C VAL A 76 -6.65 -0.47 11.05
N ASP A 77 -7.52 -0.26 12.03
CA ASP A 77 -8.42 0.89 12.07
C ASP A 77 -7.60 2.20 12.22
N LEU A 78 -7.59 3.02 11.17
CA LEU A 78 -6.82 4.27 11.07
C LEU A 78 -7.67 5.51 11.31
N ASN A 79 -8.97 5.46 11.02
CA ASN A 79 -9.87 6.61 11.14
C ASN A 79 -10.79 6.56 12.39
N GLY A 80 -10.82 5.44 13.10
CA GLY A 80 -11.62 5.21 14.31
C GLY A 80 -13.07 4.81 14.06
N ASP A 81 -13.43 4.35 12.86
CA ASP A 81 -14.79 3.93 12.52
C ASP A 81 -15.09 2.46 12.90
N GLY A 82 -14.08 1.73 13.39
CA GLY A 82 -14.17 0.32 13.79
C GLY A 82 -14.00 -0.67 12.64
N ALA A 83 -13.82 -0.20 11.40
CA ALA A 83 -13.38 -0.99 10.26
C ALA A 83 -11.85 -1.00 10.17
N ALA A 84 -11.28 -2.06 9.58
CA ALA A 84 -9.84 -2.15 9.43
C ALA A 84 -9.43 -1.60 8.05
N ASP A 85 -8.56 -0.60 8.08
CA ASP A 85 -8.00 0.09 6.91
C ASP A 85 -6.66 -0.51 6.49
N VAL A 86 -6.13 -0.07 5.35
CA VAL A 86 -4.80 -0.47 4.86
C VAL A 86 -3.80 0.64 5.11
N LEU A 87 -2.71 0.30 5.79
CA LEU A 87 -1.47 1.08 5.82
C LEU A 87 -0.37 0.28 5.11
N ALA A 88 0.25 0.87 4.10
CA ALA A 88 1.52 0.39 3.58
C ALA A 88 2.60 1.44 3.75
N ILE A 89 3.78 1.04 4.19
CA ILE A 89 4.96 1.88 4.19
C ILE A 89 5.90 1.32 3.14
N LEU A 90 6.16 2.12 2.11
CA LEU A 90 6.94 1.73 0.94
C LEU A 90 8.20 2.59 0.87
N ASN A 91 9.30 2.01 0.43
CA ASN A 91 10.54 2.71 0.17
C ASN A 91 10.60 3.16 -1.28
N PHE A 92 11.04 4.40 -1.49
CA PHE A 92 11.19 5.01 -2.80
C PHE A 92 12.58 5.63 -2.96
N VAL A 93 13.01 5.81 -4.21
CA VAL A 93 14.22 6.56 -4.58
C VAL A 93 13.87 7.64 -5.61
N THR A 94 14.50 8.82 -5.49
CA THR A 94 14.26 9.98 -6.38
C THR A 94 15.02 9.90 -7.71
N GLY A 95 15.78 8.83 -7.97
CA GLY A 95 16.52 8.64 -9.22
C GLY A 95 16.95 7.19 -9.45
N ILE A 96 17.02 6.79 -10.72
CA ILE A 96 17.43 5.46 -11.17
C ILE A 96 18.86 5.56 -11.71
N GLY A 97 19.85 4.92 -11.08
CA GLY A 97 21.25 4.94 -11.54
C GLY A 97 22.30 4.92 -10.41
N PRO A 98 23.62 4.93 -10.73
CA PRO A 98 24.70 4.82 -9.74
C PRO A 98 24.79 5.98 -8.74
N THR A 99 24.01 7.05 -8.94
CA THR A 99 23.86 8.18 -8.03
C THR A 99 22.50 8.20 -7.31
N GLY A 100 21.77 7.08 -7.32
CA GLY A 100 20.48 6.94 -6.64
C GLY A 100 20.60 7.39 -5.18
N MET A 101 19.67 8.24 -4.74
CA MET A 101 19.62 8.68 -3.35
C MET A 101 19.22 7.52 -2.43
N ALA A 102 19.59 7.61 -1.16
CA ALA A 102 19.17 6.62 -0.16
C ALA A 102 17.64 6.45 -0.19
N PRO A 103 17.12 5.19 -0.16
CA PRO A 103 15.70 4.96 -0.10
C PRO A 103 15.06 5.70 1.08
N PHE A 104 13.90 6.29 0.84
CA PHE A 104 13.12 6.98 1.86
C PHE A 104 11.71 6.39 1.93
N PRO A 105 11.15 6.25 3.13
CA PRO A 105 9.84 5.65 3.31
C PRO A 105 8.73 6.65 3.00
N GLN A 106 7.62 6.14 2.49
CA GLN A 106 6.36 6.85 2.34
C GLN A 106 5.19 5.96 2.76
N ALA A 107 4.26 6.52 3.52
CA ALA A 107 2.98 5.88 3.84
C ALA A 107 2.04 5.94 2.64
N VAL A 108 1.21 4.90 2.49
CA VAL A 108 0.08 4.82 1.58
C VAL A 108 -1.10 4.33 2.39
N VAL A 109 -2.19 5.10 2.38
CA VAL A 109 -3.40 4.82 3.19
C VAL A 109 -4.60 4.58 2.28
N TYR A 110 -5.30 3.48 2.53
CA TYR A 110 -6.66 3.26 2.01
C TYR A 110 -7.62 3.03 3.16
N LEU A 111 -8.74 3.74 3.15
CA LEU A 111 -9.82 3.56 4.12
C LEU A 111 -10.83 2.54 3.58
N LEU A 112 -11.35 1.68 4.43
CA LEU A 112 -12.40 0.76 4.05
C LEU A 112 -13.76 1.47 4.05
N ASP A 113 -14.42 1.54 2.90
CA ASP A 113 -15.81 1.99 2.77
C ASP A 113 -16.68 0.85 2.25
N GLY A 114 -17.47 0.26 3.17
CA GLY A 114 -18.25 -0.94 2.90
C GLY A 114 -17.38 -2.17 2.60
N GLN A 115 -17.16 -2.44 1.31
CA GLN A 115 -16.33 -3.56 0.83
C GLN A 115 -15.20 -3.08 -0.09
N ASP A 116 -15.02 -1.77 -0.25
CA ASP A 116 -14.05 -1.17 -1.16
C ASP A 116 -12.99 -0.40 -0.37
N PHE A 117 -11.72 -0.58 -0.74
CA PHE A 117 -10.62 0.22 -0.20
C PHE A 117 -10.43 1.49 -1.03
N ILE A 118 -10.74 2.63 -0.43
CA ILE A 118 -10.70 3.95 -1.06
C ILE A 118 -9.40 4.65 -0.70
N PRO A 119 -8.61 5.16 -1.67
CA PRO A 119 -7.41 5.92 -1.37
C PRO A 119 -7.72 7.14 -0.51
N ALA A 120 -6.91 7.39 0.51
CA ALA A 120 -7.02 8.59 1.35
C ALA A 120 -5.86 9.56 1.03
N PRO A 121 -5.95 10.34 -0.06
CA PRO A 121 -4.86 11.22 -0.51
C PRO A 121 -4.45 12.25 0.52
N ASP A 122 -5.41 12.89 1.19
CA ASP A 122 -5.14 13.97 2.15
C ASP A 122 -4.42 13.43 3.41
N LEU A 123 -4.86 12.28 3.93
CA LEU A 123 -4.19 11.59 5.04
C LEU A 123 -2.80 11.14 4.64
N THR A 124 -2.69 10.52 3.48
CA THR A 124 -1.44 10.04 2.92
C THR A 124 -0.44 11.19 2.79
N LEU A 125 -0.82 12.32 2.18
CA LEU A 125 0.04 13.47 2.02
C LEU A 125 0.46 14.06 3.36
N SER A 126 -0.49 14.35 4.25
CA SER A 126 -0.21 15.01 5.53
C SER A 126 0.72 14.18 6.43
N VAL A 127 0.54 12.87 6.47
CA VAL A 127 1.37 11.97 7.26
C VAL A 127 2.78 11.88 6.68
N ASN A 128 2.93 11.85 5.36
CA ASN A 128 4.26 11.84 4.73
C ASN A 128 5.05 13.15 4.93
N GLU A 129 4.38 14.26 5.17
CA GLU A 129 5.02 15.54 5.49
C GLU A 129 5.47 15.64 6.96
N THR A 130 4.86 14.88 7.87
CA THR A 130 4.96 15.15 9.32
C THR A 130 5.38 13.96 10.18
N ALA A 131 5.19 12.72 9.71
CA ALA A 131 5.44 11.53 10.51
C ALA A 131 6.92 11.13 10.52
N ASP A 132 7.34 10.57 11.65
CA ASP A 132 8.60 9.84 11.77
C ASP A 132 8.37 8.37 11.40
N PHE A 133 9.09 7.89 10.40
CA PHE A 133 8.98 6.53 9.85
C PHE A 133 9.90 5.51 10.55
N THR A 134 10.53 5.89 11.65
CA THR A 134 11.38 5.00 12.46
C THR A 134 10.57 3.89 13.14
N ASP A 135 9.28 4.12 13.41
CA ASP A 135 8.38 3.17 14.07
C ASP A 135 6.99 3.18 13.43
N VAL A 136 6.51 2.01 13.01
CA VAL A 136 5.18 1.81 12.41
C VAL A 136 4.08 2.27 13.37
N ALA A 137 4.22 2.00 14.67
CA ALA A 137 3.21 2.43 15.66
C ALA A 137 3.13 3.96 15.76
N GLY A 138 4.27 4.64 15.60
CA GLY A 138 4.33 6.11 15.49
C GLY A 138 3.60 6.63 14.26
N VAL A 139 3.80 6.01 13.09
CA VAL A 139 3.09 6.36 11.85
C VAL A 139 1.58 6.15 12.00
N ILE A 140 1.14 5.02 12.56
CA ILE A 140 -0.28 4.76 12.85
C ILE A 140 -0.87 5.83 13.79
N ALA A 141 -0.13 6.21 14.83
CA ALA A 141 -0.57 7.26 15.75
C ALA A 141 -0.71 8.62 15.06
N ALA A 142 0.22 8.96 14.15
CA ALA A 142 0.16 10.18 13.34
C ALA A 142 -1.06 10.18 12.40
N ILE A 143 -1.31 9.09 11.67
CA ILE A 143 -2.49 8.94 10.81
C ILE A 143 -3.77 9.14 11.62
N ARG A 144 -3.90 8.48 12.76
CA ARG A 144 -5.09 8.60 13.64
C ARG A 144 -5.27 10.01 14.21
N ALA A 145 -4.18 10.72 14.47
CA ALA A 145 -4.26 12.12 14.91
C ALA A 145 -4.75 13.01 13.77
N GLU A 146 -4.24 12.79 12.56
CA GLU A 146 -4.62 13.57 11.38
C GLU A 146 -6.06 13.28 10.92
N ALA A 147 -6.49 12.02 10.93
CA ALA A 147 -7.88 11.62 10.64
C ALA A 147 -8.89 12.36 11.54
N ARG A 148 -8.57 12.49 12.83
CA ARG A 148 -9.38 13.26 13.79
C ARG A 148 -9.36 14.77 13.52
N ARG A 149 -8.28 15.30 12.96
CA ARG A 149 -8.16 16.72 12.61
C ARG A 149 -8.99 17.09 11.37
N ILE A 150 -9.06 16.19 10.39
CA ILE A 150 -9.76 16.43 9.12
C ILE A 150 -11.25 16.05 9.17
N GLY A 151 -11.63 15.06 9.98
CA GLY A 151 -13.01 14.58 10.11
C GLY A 151 -13.83 15.24 11.22
N GLY A 152 -13.21 16.16 11.99
CA GLY A 152 -13.84 16.90 13.09
C GLY A 152 -14.50 18.23 12.67
#